data_AF-R9AGV8-F1
#
_entry.id   AF-R9AGV8-F1
#
_cell.length_a   1.000
_cell.length_b   1.000
_cell.length_c   1.000
_cell.angle_alpha   90.00
_cell.angle_beta   90.00
_cell.angle_gamma   90.00
#
_symmetry.space_group_name_H-M   'P 1'
#
loop_
_entity.id
_entity.type
_entity.pdbx_description
1 polymer ?
#
loop_
_entity_poly.entity_id
_entity_poly.type
_entity_poly.pdbx_seq_one_letter_code
_entity_poly.pdbx_strand_id
1 'polypeptide(L)'
;MNGKQRFVYLPKTGIVASDSGLKSMNKGSKTGQCPESGIEYHVDELITLNPPPEEEEAMKEQLYATRLKQADSKKSKKRKAAADQPEHTPKAKKADNIDDPPVSDVVKGARKAVSDALSNTSKNANQSDAVKSIFGPKDIPKSGRRTDSEWMTQGTWNRYAT
;
A
#
# COMPACT_ATOMS: atom_id res chain seq x y z
N MET A 1 3.09 7.85 -31.61
CA MET A 1 4.19 8.58 -30.93
C MET A 1 5.39 8.59 -31.87
N ASN A 2 5.83 9.74 -32.37
CA ASN A 2 6.83 9.85 -33.45
C ASN A 2 8.28 9.49 -33.05
N GLY A 3 8.51 8.90 -31.87
CA GLY A 3 9.85 8.57 -31.33
C GLY A 3 10.74 9.79 -31.00
N LYS A 4 10.47 10.95 -31.61
CA LYS A 4 11.19 12.22 -31.39
C LYS A 4 10.97 12.81 -30.01
N GLN A 5 9.74 12.73 -29.50
CA GLN A 5 9.39 13.28 -28.19
C GLN A 5 9.57 12.18 -27.14
N ARG A 6 10.48 12.42 -26.18
CA ARG A 6 10.64 11.55 -25.02
C ARG A 6 9.50 11.80 -24.03
N PHE A 7 8.85 10.73 -23.61
CA PHE A 7 7.80 10.78 -22.59
C PHE A 7 8.35 10.23 -21.29
N VAL A 8 7.84 10.76 -20.18
CA VAL A 8 8.37 10.50 -18.85
C VAL A 8 7.22 10.36 -17.88
N TYR A 9 7.39 9.43 -16.95
CA TYR A 9 6.43 9.06 -15.93
C TYR A 9 6.87 9.60 -14.57
N LEU A 10 5.92 10.19 -13.83
CA LEU A 10 6.12 10.69 -12.48
C LEU A 10 5.60 9.66 -11.47
N PRO A 11 6.47 9.02 -10.66
CA PRO A 11 6.06 7.96 -9.74
C PRO A 11 5.09 8.41 -8.65
N LYS A 12 5.22 9.65 -8.18
CA LYS A 12 4.40 10.21 -7.09
C LYS A 12 2.96 10.46 -7.50
N THR A 13 2.73 10.84 -8.76
CA THR A 13 1.42 11.30 -9.26
C THR A 13 0.80 10.30 -10.23
N GLY A 14 1.59 9.42 -10.84
CA GLY A 14 1.15 8.50 -11.87
C GLY A 14 0.98 9.12 -13.25
N ILE A 15 1.34 10.40 -13.42
CA ILE A 15 1.11 11.15 -14.65
C ILE A 15 2.24 10.91 -15.65
N VAL A 16 1.87 10.84 -16.93
CA VAL A 16 2.78 10.80 -18.06
C VAL A 16 2.82 12.18 -18.71
N ALA A 17 4.03 12.74 -18.85
CA ALA A 17 4.25 14.03 -19.48
C ALA A 17 5.37 13.94 -20.52
N SER A 18 5.40 14.88 -21.46
CA SER A 18 6.56 15.04 -22.35
C SER A 18 7.71 15.70 -21.60
N ASP A 19 8.93 15.18 -21.74
CA ASP A 19 10.14 15.72 -21.10
C ASP A 19 10.35 17.21 -21.42
N SER A 20 10.17 17.60 -22.68
CA SER A 20 10.32 18.99 -23.13
C SER A 20 9.27 19.93 -22.54
N GLY A 21 8.00 19.49 -22.44
CA GLY A 21 6.94 20.26 -21.79
C GLY A 21 7.19 20.44 -20.29
N LEU A 22 7.77 19.43 -19.65
CA LEU A 22 8.09 19.50 -18.23
C LEU A 22 9.29 20.43 -17.96
N LYS A 23 10.31 20.37 -18.81
CA LYS A 23 11.48 21.27 -18.79
C LYS A 23 11.10 22.74 -19.04
N SER A 24 10.16 23.00 -19.96
CA SER A 24 9.71 24.37 -20.26
C SER A 24 8.95 24.98 -19.09
N MET A 25 8.10 24.19 -18.41
CA MET A 25 7.40 24.63 -17.20
C MET A 25 8.34 24.95 -16.04
N ASN A 26 9.38 24.15 -15.85
CA ASN A 26 10.30 24.28 -14.72
C ASN A 26 11.43 25.30 -14.94
N LYS A 27 11.51 25.94 -16.12
CA LYS A 27 12.58 26.88 -16.49
C LYS A 27 14.00 26.33 -16.21
N GLY A 28 14.19 25.02 -16.37
CA GLY A 28 15.47 24.34 -16.10
C GLY A 28 15.78 24.06 -14.62
N SER A 29 14.84 24.29 -13.70
CA SER A 29 14.98 23.86 -12.30
C SER A 29 14.99 22.33 -12.18
N LYS A 30 15.76 21.81 -11.20
CA LYS A 30 15.80 20.38 -10.82
C LYS A 30 14.56 19.93 -10.06
N THR A 31 13.74 20.88 -9.62
CA THR A 31 12.45 20.67 -8.97
C THR A 31 11.36 21.33 -9.81
N GLY A 32 10.23 20.65 -9.93
CA GLY A 32 9.06 21.14 -10.63
C GLY A 32 7.78 20.73 -9.95
N GLN A 33 6.68 21.37 -10.33
CA GLN A 33 5.33 20.98 -9.91
C GLN A 33 4.58 20.32 -11.06
N CYS A 34 3.84 19.28 -10.72
CA CYS A 34 3.01 18.59 -11.69
C CYS A 34 1.84 19.49 -12.11
N PRO A 35 1.55 19.66 -13.42
CA PRO A 35 0.49 20.55 -13.89
C PRO A 35 -0.91 20.18 -13.40
N GLU A 36 -1.19 18.89 -13.19
CA GLU A 36 -2.52 18.41 -12.84
C GLU A 36 -2.73 18.26 -11.33
N SER A 37 -1.69 17.84 -10.60
CA SER A 37 -1.78 17.55 -9.17
C SER A 37 -1.13 18.60 -8.27
N GLY A 38 -0.30 19.50 -8.82
CA GLY A 38 0.48 20.47 -8.04
C GLY A 38 1.59 19.85 -7.18
N ILE A 39 1.75 18.51 -7.20
CA ILE A 39 2.75 17.82 -6.38
C ILE A 39 4.14 18.08 -6.93
N GLU A 40 5.07 18.38 -6.02
CA GLU A 40 6.47 18.59 -6.34
C GLU A 40 7.18 17.27 -6.66
N TYR A 41 8.00 17.30 -7.71
CA TYR A 41 8.87 16.20 -8.11
C TYR A 41 10.27 16.70 -8.39
N HIS A 42 11.23 15.79 -8.26
CA HIS A 42 12.61 16.01 -8.66
C HIS A 42 12.88 15.41 -10.03
N VAL A 43 13.76 16.04 -10.81
CA VAL A 43 14.14 15.57 -12.14
C VAL A 43 14.74 14.15 -12.11
N ASP A 44 15.38 13.77 -11.00
CA ASP A 44 16.01 12.46 -10.82
C ASP A 44 15.00 11.32 -10.56
N GLU A 45 13.78 11.65 -10.14
CA GLU A 45 12.72 10.66 -9.86
C GLU A 45 11.93 10.26 -11.12
N LEU A 46 12.21 10.92 -12.25
CA LEU A 46 11.48 10.73 -13.48
C LEU A 46 11.87 9.45 -14.21
N ILE A 47 10.86 8.73 -14.68
CA ILE A 47 11.00 7.43 -15.34
C ILE A 47 10.73 7.60 -16.84
N THR A 48 11.77 7.52 -17.68
CA THR A 48 11.61 7.61 -19.14
C THR A 48 10.79 6.44 -19.69
N LEU A 49 9.78 6.72 -20.50
CA LEU A 49 8.97 5.72 -21.18
C LEU A 49 9.58 5.37 -22.53
N ASN A 50 9.72 4.07 -22.80
CA ASN A 50 10.26 3.51 -24.03
C ASN A 50 11.67 4.05 -24.40
N PRO A 51 12.68 3.89 -23.52
CA PRO A 51 14.06 4.22 -23.85
C PRO A 51 14.65 3.23 -24.88
N PRO A 52 15.77 3.55 -25.52
CA PRO A 52 16.49 2.58 -26.35
C PRO A 52 16.98 1.39 -25.48
N PRO A 53 17.20 0.20 -26.08
CA PRO A 53 17.43 -1.04 -25.34
C PRO A 53 18.64 -1.00 -24.38
N GLU A 54 19.68 -0.23 -24.71
CA GLU A 54 20.84 -0.06 -23.83
C GLU A 54 20.50 0.73 -22.55
N GLU A 55 19.67 1.78 -22.66
CA GLU A 55 19.22 2.58 -21.52
C GLU A 55 18.15 1.83 -20.70
N GLU A 56 17.39 0.91 -21.33
CA GLU A 56 16.39 0.08 -20.63
C GLU A 56 16.99 -0.79 -19.54
N GLU A 57 18.15 -1.42 -19.78
CA GLU A 57 18.77 -2.34 -18.81
C GLU A 57 19.23 -1.59 -17.56
N ALA A 58 19.94 -0.49 -17.74
CA ALA A 58 20.37 0.38 -16.64
C ALA A 58 19.18 0.92 -15.84
N MET A 59 18.09 1.30 -16.52
CA MET A 59 16.88 1.80 -15.87
C MET A 59 16.15 0.69 -15.09
N LYS A 60 16.08 -0.53 -15.64
CA LYS A 60 15.51 -1.70 -14.94
C LYS A 60 16.26 -1.94 -13.64
N GLU A 61 17.60 -1.97 -13.67
CA GLU A 61 18.43 -2.17 -12.47
C GLU A 61 18.18 -1.11 -11.39
N GLN A 62 18.06 0.17 -11.79
CA GLN A 62 17.73 1.27 -10.87
C GLN A 62 16.34 1.09 -10.24
N LEU A 63 15.33 0.69 -11.02
CA LEU A 63 13.98 0.43 -10.51
C LEU A 63 13.94 -0.77 -9.56
N TYR A 64 14.70 -1.82 -9.84
CA TYR A 64 14.83 -2.95 -8.92
C TYR A 64 15.51 -2.51 -7.61
N ALA A 65 16.63 -1.79 -7.69
CA ALA A 65 17.35 -1.32 -6.51
C ALA A 65 16.49 -0.40 -5.63
N THR A 66 15.71 0.51 -6.23
CA THR A 66 14.78 1.37 -5.49
C THR A 66 13.66 0.57 -4.83
N ARG A 67 13.09 -0.43 -5.52
CA ARG A 67 12.09 -1.34 -4.96
C ARG A 67 12.63 -2.15 -3.77
N LEU A 68 13.87 -2.65 -3.84
CA LEU A 68 14.55 -3.32 -2.74
C LEU A 68 14.72 -2.40 -1.51
N LYS A 69 15.25 -1.18 -1.71
CA LYS A 69 15.41 -0.18 -0.64
C LYS A 69 14.07 0.19 0.02
N GLN A 70 13.00 0.31 -0.77
CA GLN A 70 11.65 0.56 -0.25
C GLN A 70 11.07 -0.63 0.52
N ALA A 71 11.43 -1.86 0.15
CA ALA A 71 11.01 -3.06 0.89
C ALA A 71 11.73 -3.18 2.24
N ASP A 72 13.03 -2.87 2.29
CA ASP A 72 13.83 -2.97 3.52
C ASP A 72 13.51 -1.88 4.53
N SER A 73 13.23 -0.64 4.07
CA SER A 73 12.76 0.45 4.95
C SER A 73 11.39 0.17 5.58
N LYS A 74 10.50 -0.57 4.88
CA LYS A 74 9.22 -1.02 5.44
C LYS A 74 9.39 -2.15 6.47
N LYS A 75 10.43 -2.98 6.33
CA LYS A 75 10.75 -4.06 7.29
C LYS A 75 11.48 -3.55 8.54
N SER A 76 12.33 -2.54 8.43
CA SER A 76 13.11 -2.00 9.56
C SER A 76 12.30 -1.15 10.53
N LYS A 77 11.16 -0.56 10.11
CA LYS A 77 10.28 0.20 11.02
C LYS A 77 9.50 -0.67 12.02
N LYS A 78 9.56 -2.00 11.91
CA LYS A 78 9.00 -2.93 12.92
C LYS A 78 10.06 -3.48 13.89
N ARG A 79 11.35 -3.22 13.67
CA ARG A 79 12.46 -3.69 14.52
C ARG A 79 13.60 -2.68 14.57
N LYS A 80 13.39 -1.56 15.28
CA LYS A 80 14.47 -0.72 15.81
C LYS A 80 14.13 -0.37 17.26
N ALA A 81 14.04 -1.41 18.08
CA ALA A 81 13.94 -1.32 19.55
C ALA A 81 14.82 -2.39 20.21
N ALA A 82 15.92 -2.78 19.56
CA ALA A 82 16.88 -3.70 20.13
C ALA A 82 18.20 -3.58 19.38
N ALA A 83 19.11 -2.75 19.89
CA ALA A 83 20.56 -2.94 19.86
C ALA A 83 21.23 -1.63 20.29
N ASP A 84 21.39 -1.43 21.60
CA ASP A 84 22.66 -0.94 22.11
C ASP A 84 22.85 -1.34 23.58
N GLN A 85 23.96 -2.06 23.81
CA GLN A 85 24.71 -2.27 25.07
C GLN A 85 24.33 -3.45 26.02
N PRO A 86 25.33 -4.04 26.74
CA PRO A 86 25.67 -5.46 26.62
C PRO A 86 25.59 -6.27 27.93
N GLU A 87 25.70 -7.60 27.78
CA GLU A 87 26.27 -8.59 28.75
C GLU A 87 25.78 -8.55 30.22
N HIS A 88 24.76 -9.35 30.58
CA HIS A 88 24.83 -10.21 31.78
C HIS A 88 23.77 -11.34 31.77
N THR A 89 24.22 -12.48 32.30
CA THR A 89 23.67 -13.85 32.46
C THR A 89 22.17 -14.06 32.82
N PRO A 90 21.61 -15.27 32.53
CA PRO A 90 20.17 -15.54 32.56
C PRO A 90 19.65 -16.03 33.93
N LYS A 91 18.47 -15.55 34.35
CA LYS A 91 17.60 -16.24 35.33
C LYS A 91 16.12 -16.15 34.94
N ALA A 92 15.42 -17.20 35.35
CA ALA A 92 14.17 -17.70 34.79
C ALA A 92 12.88 -17.08 35.38
N LYS A 93 11.79 -17.21 34.58
CA LYS A 93 10.35 -17.31 34.93
C LYS A 93 9.67 -16.14 35.68
N LYS A 94 8.74 -15.44 35.02
CA LYS A 94 7.26 -15.53 35.22
C LYS A 94 6.51 -14.58 34.29
N ALA A 95 5.25 -14.95 34.03
CA ALA A 95 4.29 -14.28 33.16
C ALA A 95 3.72 -12.98 33.77
N ASP A 96 3.00 -12.27 32.89
CA ASP A 96 1.97 -11.25 33.10
C ASP A 96 2.35 -9.76 33.07
N ASN A 97 1.57 -9.07 32.23
CA ASN A 97 1.40 -7.63 32.01
C ASN A 97 2.54 -6.90 31.28
N ILE A 98 2.29 -6.63 30.00
CA ILE A 98 3.00 -5.62 29.22
C ILE A 98 2.54 -4.26 29.75
N ASP A 99 3.43 -3.59 30.48
CA ASP A 99 3.25 -2.21 30.93
C ASP A 99 3.04 -1.27 29.74
N ASP A 100 1.84 -0.70 29.63
CA ASP A 100 1.64 0.54 28.89
C ASP A 100 2.49 1.65 29.53
N PRO A 101 3.07 2.59 28.74
CA PRO A 101 3.78 3.73 29.31
C PRO A 101 2.85 4.51 30.26
N PRO A 102 3.37 5.16 31.31
CA PRO A 102 2.55 5.83 32.32
C PRO A 102 1.80 7.01 31.70
N VAL A 103 0.58 6.73 31.21
CA VAL A 103 -0.35 7.71 30.68
C VAL A 103 -1.35 8.07 31.77
N SER A 104 -1.63 9.36 31.94
CA SER A 104 -2.63 9.85 32.89
C SER A 104 -4.00 9.19 32.67
N ASP A 105 -4.79 9.03 33.74
CA ASP A 105 -6.07 8.33 33.68
C ASP A 105 -7.10 9.02 32.77
N VAL A 106 -6.96 10.34 32.58
CA VAL A 106 -7.72 11.12 31.59
C VAL A 106 -7.47 10.61 30.17
N VAL A 107 -6.22 10.31 29.83
CA VAL A 107 -5.83 9.80 28.51
C VAL A 107 -6.32 8.35 28.32
N LYS A 108 -6.34 7.54 29.38
CA LYS A 108 -6.89 6.17 29.32
C LYS A 108 -8.41 6.20 29.07
N GLY A 109 -9.13 7.08 29.76
CA GLY A 109 -10.57 7.27 29.57
C GLY A 109 -10.90 7.75 28.16
N ALA A 110 -10.16 8.75 27.65
CA ALA A 110 -10.36 9.27 26.30
C ALA A 110 -10.11 8.21 25.22
N ARG A 111 -9.05 7.39 25.36
CA ARG A 111 -8.75 6.30 24.40
C ARG A 111 -9.86 5.25 24.36
N LYS A 112 -10.37 4.84 25.53
CA LYS A 112 -11.49 3.90 25.64
C LYS A 112 -12.77 4.47 25.03
N ALA A 113 -13.09 5.73 25.31
CA ALA A 113 -14.27 6.39 24.74
C ALA A 113 -14.20 6.48 23.20
N VAL A 114 -13.02 6.78 22.64
CA VAL A 114 -12.82 6.83 21.18
C VAL A 114 -12.91 5.44 20.55
N SER A 115 -12.35 4.40 21.19
CA SER A 115 -12.47 3.02 20.68
C SER A 115 -13.91 2.50 20.74
N ASP A 116 -14.64 2.84 21.80
CA ASP A 116 -16.04 2.46 21.96
C ASP A 116 -16.92 3.19 20.95
N ALA A 117 -16.69 4.48 20.71
CA ALA A 117 -17.39 5.24 19.67
C ALA A 117 -17.15 4.65 18.27
N LEU A 118 -15.90 4.34 17.92
CA LEU A 118 -15.56 3.79 16.61
C LEU A 118 -16.19 2.39 16.40
N SER A 119 -16.19 1.54 17.42
CA SER A 119 -16.79 0.20 17.34
C SER A 119 -18.32 0.19 17.33
N ASN A 120 -18.97 1.24 17.86
CA ASN A 120 -20.43 1.36 17.86
C ASN A 120 -20.97 1.99 16.57
N THR A 121 -20.20 2.86 15.90
CA THR A 121 -20.59 3.41 14.58
C THR A 121 -20.68 2.34 13.48
N SER A 122 -19.87 1.27 13.57
CA SER A 122 -19.93 0.17 12.60
C SER A 122 -21.11 -0.77 12.82
N LYS A 123 -21.68 -0.83 14.03
CA LYS A 123 -22.82 -1.70 14.37
C LYS A 123 -24.19 -1.08 14.06
N ASN A 124 -24.32 0.24 14.14
CA ASN A 124 -25.60 0.94 13.99
C ASN A 124 -25.81 1.63 12.63
N ALA A 125 -24.83 1.58 11.73
CA ALA A 125 -25.04 2.01 10.36
C ALA A 125 -25.85 0.94 9.61
N ASN A 126 -26.90 1.35 8.88
CA ASN A 126 -27.54 0.54 7.84
C ASN A 126 -26.51 0.27 6.73
N GLN A 127 -25.58 -0.64 6.97
CA GLN A 127 -24.53 -0.95 6.01
C GLN A 127 -25.13 -1.64 4.79
N SER A 128 -24.68 -1.23 3.61
CA SER A 128 -25.03 -1.85 2.34
C SER A 128 -24.68 -3.33 2.33
N ASP A 129 -25.42 -4.11 1.55
CA ASP A 129 -25.27 -5.57 1.48
C ASP A 129 -23.85 -6.00 1.06
N ALA A 130 -23.20 -5.19 0.21
CA ALA A 130 -21.81 -5.38 -0.19
C ALA A 130 -20.80 -5.21 0.96
N VAL A 131 -21.07 -4.37 1.95
CA VAL A 131 -20.17 -4.19 3.10
C VAL A 131 -20.35 -5.34 4.08
N LYS A 132 -21.60 -5.79 4.25
CA LYS A 132 -21.94 -6.98 5.04
C LYS A 132 -21.38 -8.28 4.44
N SER A 133 -21.21 -8.37 3.13
CA SER A 133 -20.62 -9.56 2.51
C SER A 133 -19.09 -9.63 2.68
N ILE A 134 -18.40 -8.49 2.73
CA ILE A 134 -16.95 -8.44 2.92
C ILE A 134 -16.57 -8.62 4.40
N PHE A 135 -17.36 -8.04 5.31
CA PHE A 135 -17.01 -7.95 6.73
C PHE A 135 -17.97 -8.67 7.68
N GLY A 136 -19.01 -9.31 7.16
CA GLY A 136 -19.94 -10.12 7.95
C GLY A 136 -19.35 -11.49 8.34
N PRO A 137 -19.97 -12.18 9.30
CA PRO A 137 -19.56 -13.53 9.69
C PRO A 137 -19.58 -14.47 8.48
N LYS A 138 -18.46 -15.16 8.23
CA LYS A 138 -18.19 -15.94 7.01
C LYS A 138 -19.05 -17.21 6.89
N ASP A 139 -19.82 -17.54 7.93
CA ASP A 139 -20.44 -18.87 8.09
C ASP A 139 -21.97 -18.88 7.99
N ILE A 140 -22.61 -17.85 7.44
CA ILE A 140 -24.07 -17.83 7.28
C ILE A 140 -24.44 -17.66 5.80
N PRO A 141 -24.83 -18.73 5.09
CA PRO A 141 -25.34 -18.61 3.73
C PRO A 141 -26.74 -17.99 3.76
N LYS A 142 -26.85 -16.69 3.45
CA LYS A 142 -28.14 -15.98 3.36
C LYS A 142 -28.89 -16.17 2.04
N SER A 143 -28.25 -16.76 1.04
CA SER A 143 -28.90 -17.08 -0.24
C SER A 143 -28.10 -18.14 -0.98
N GLY A 144 -28.52 -19.40 -0.86
CA GLY A 144 -28.54 -20.43 -1.91
C GLY A 144 -27.35 -20.70 -2.84
N ARG A 145 -26.17 -20.08 -2.73
CA ARG A 145 -25.04 -20.42 -3.61
C ARG A 145 -23.70 -19.98 -3.02
N ARG A 146 -22.98 -20.96 -2.48
CA ARG A 146 -21.51 -21.14 -2.49
C ARG A 146 -21.10 -22.04 -1.33
N THR A 147 -21.31 -23.33 -1.51
CA THR A 147 -20.47 -24.33 -0.85
C THR A 147 -19.23 -24.52 -1.72
N ASP A 148 -18.07 -24.67 -1.08
CA ASP A 148 -16.77 -24.91 -1.74
C ASP A 148 -16.73 -26.23 -2.53
N SER A 149 -17.83 -27.01 -2.54
CA SER A 149 -17.98 -28.26 -3.28
C SER A 149 -18.57 -28.10 -4.68
N GLU A 150 -19.06 -26.90 -5.07
CA GLU A 150 -19.80 -26.69 -6.33
C GLU A 150 -19.03 -25.90 -7.40
N TRP A 151 -17.76 -25.60 -7.18
CA TRP A 151 -16.93 -24.85 -8.13
C TRP A 151 -16.43 -25.67 -9.33
N MET A 152 -16.32 -27.00 -9.19
CA MET A 152 -15.78 -27.87 -10.25
C MET A 152 -16.79 -28.17 -11.38
N THR A 153 -18.10 -28.01 -11.13
CA THR A 153 -19.16 -28.48 -12.04
C THR A 153 -19.81 -27.35 -12.87
N GLN A 154 -19.45 -26.08 -12.62
CA GLN A 154 -20.04 -24.93 -13.31
C GLN A 154 -19.17 -24.55 -14.52
N GLY A 155 -19.22 -25.37 -15.58
CA GLY A 155 -18.53 -25.06 -16.83
C GLY A 155 -18.36 -26.22 -17.80
N THR A 156 -18.59 -27.46 -17.36
CA THR A 156 -18.48 -28.65 -18.20
C THR A 156 -19.85 -29.08 -18.74
N TRP A 157 -20.07 -28.72 -20.01
CA TRP A 157 -20.76 -29.53 -21.01
C TRP A 157 -22.26 -29.83 -20.83
N ASN A 158 -23.11 -28.88 -21.25
CA ASN A 158 -24.32 -29.22 -22.00
C ASN A 158 -24.17 -28.65 -23.42
N ARG A 159 -23.26 -29.23 -24.21
CA ARG A 159 -23.27 -29.09 -25.67
C ARG A 159 -23.97 -30.31 -26.25
N TYR A 160 -25.20 -30.07 -26.70
CA TYR A 160 -26.04 -30.91 -27.57
C TYR A 160 -26.46 -32.29 -27.06
N ALA A 161 -27.73 -32.39 -26.67
CA ALA A 161 -28.58 -33.49 -27.08
C ALA A 161 -29.93 -32.90 -27.54
N THR A 162 -30.36 -33.37 -28.73
CA THR A 162 -31.56 -33.06 -29.53
C THR A 162 -31.66 -31.70 -30.19
#